data_AF-A0A9P4GK03-F1
#
_entry.id   AF-A0A9P4GK03-F1
#
_cell.length_a   1.000
_cell.length_b   1.000
_cell.length_c   1.000
_cell.angle_alpha   90.00
_cell.angle_beta   90.00
_cell.angle_gamma   90.00
#
_symmetry.space_group_name_H-M   'P 1'
#
loop_
_entity.id
_entity.type
_entity.pdbx_description
1 polymer ?
#
loop_
_entity_poly.entity_id
_entity_poly.type
_entity_poly.pdbx_seq_one_letter_code
_entity_poly.pdbx_strand_id
1 'polypeptide(L)' 'MAANTPDNLLKLASELSNLGAELAAVGGKLASAATLLEQEAANVALENSKRWGVDVQVAVRAGPYGTPGSFIEVKK' A
#
# COMPACT_ATOMS: atom_id res chain seq x y z
N MET A 1 8.35 -26.78 -34.16
CA MET A 1 6.93 -26.35 -34.06
C MET A 1 6.28 -27.18 -32.97
N ALA A 2 6.16 -26.65 -31.75
CA ALA A 2 5.50 -27.34 -30.62
C ALA A 2 5.04 -26.38 -29.51
N ALA A 3 4.63 -25.16 -29.87
CA ALA A 3 4.08 -24.20 -28.90
C ALA A 3 2.69 -24.61 -28.35
N ASN A 4 2.10 -25.70 -28.88
CA ASN A 4 0.69 -26.03 -28.70
C ASN A 4 0.46 -27.49 -28.25
N THR A 5 1.44 -28.16 -27.62
CA THR A 5 1.15 -29.45 -26.97
C THR A 5 0.40 -29.20 -25.65
N PRO A 6 -0.61 -30.01 -25.30
CA PRO A 6 -1.38 -29.84 -24.07
C PRO A 6 -0.51 -29.71 -22.81
N ASP A 7 0.57 -30.48 -22.72
CA ASP A 7 1.50 -30.43 -21.58
C ASP A 7 2.23 -29.09 -21.45
N ASN A 8 2.60 -28.46 -22.57
CA ASN A 8 3.25 -27.14 -22.56
C ASN A 8 2.26 -26.05 -22.09
N LEU A 9 0.99 -26.16 -22.46
CA LEU A 9 -0.06 -25.24 -21.99
C LEU A 9 -0.35 -25.40 -20.50
N LEU A 10 -0.41 -26.65 -20.00
CA LEU A 10 -0.58 -26.92 -18.57
C LEU A 10 0.60 -26.42 -17.74
N LYS A 11 1.82 -26.62 -18.25
CA LYS A 11 3.03 -26.09 -17.62
C LYS A 11 3.01 -24.56 -17.56
N LEU A 12 2.70 -23.90 -18.67
CA LEU A 12 2.58 -22.44 -18.73
C LEU A 12 1.49 -21.91 -17.77
N ALA A 13 0.34 -22.58 -17.70
CA ALA A 13 -0.73 -22.19 -16.78
C ALA A 13 -0.29 -22.28 -15.31
N SER A 14 0.46 -23.32 -14.95
CA SER A 14 1.04 -23.48 -13.61
C SER A 14 2.07 -22.37 -13.31
N GLU A 15 2.96 -22.08 -14.25
CA GLU A 15 3.95 -21.00 -14.12
C GLU A 15 3.28 -19.62 -13.97
N LEU A 16 2.25 -19.33 -14.75
CA LEU A 16 1.46 -18.10 -14.63
C LEU A 16 0.73 -18.00 -13.29
N SER A 17 0.18 -19.12 -12.79
CA SER A 17 -0.47 -19.15 -11.48
C SER A 17 0.53 -18.84 -10.36
N ASN A 18 1.72 -19.41 -10.42
CA ASN A 18 2.78 -19.16 -9.43
C ASN A 18 3.24 -17.70 -9.49
N LEU A 19 3.50 -17.18 -10.69
CA LEU A 19 3.90 -15.78 -10.87
C LEU A 19 2.80 -14.81 -10.38
N GLY A 20 1.54 -15.15 -10.61
CA GLY A 20 0.40 -14.38 -10.08
C GLY A 20 0.37 -14.33 -8.55
N ALA A 21 0.66 -15.46 -7.89
CA ALA A 21 0.76 -15.52 -6.43
C ALA A 21 1.93 -14.69 -5.89
N GLU A 22 3.10 -14.76 -6.53
CA GLU A 22 4.27 -13.96 -6.17
C GLU A 22 4.00 -12.46 -6.35
N LEU A 23 3.37 -12.06 -7.46
CA LEU A 23 2.99 -10.67 -7.71
C LEU A 23 2.02 -10.15 -6.64
N ALA A 24 1.02 -10.95 -6.27
CA ALA A 24 0.09 -10.59 -5.20
C ALA A 24 0.80 -10.41 -3.85
N ALA A 25 1.76 -11.28 -3.53
CA ALA A 25 2.56 -11.16 -2.31
C ALA A 25 3.43 -9.89 -2.30
N VAL A 26 4.06 -9.55 -3.42
CA VAL A 26 4.83 -8.31 -3.56
C VAL A 26 3.92 -7.08 -3.49
N GLY A 27 2.75 -7.13 -4.14
CA GLY A 27 1.73 -6.07 -4.05
C GLY A 27 1.27 -5.81 -2.62
N GLY A 28 1.07 -6.87 -1.82
CA GLY A 28 0.77 -6.76 -0.40
C GLY A 28 1.88 -6.06 0.41
N LYS A 29 3.15 -6.39 0.14
CA LYS A 29 4.30 -5.72 0.77
C LYS A 29 4.37 -4.23 0.39
N LEU A 30 4.12 -3.90 -0.88
CA LEU A 30 4.10 -2.53 -1.36
C LEU A 30 2.99 -1.71 -0.70
N ALA A 31 1.78 -2.27 -0.57
CA ALA A 31 0.67 -1.61 0.13
C ALA A 31 0.99 -1.35 1.62
N SER A 32 1.63 -2.29 2.29
CA SER A 32 2.10 -2.11 3.67
C SER A 32 3.16 -1.02 3.77
N ALA A 33 4.14 -0.99 2.85
CA ALA A 33 5.16 0.06 2.81
C ALA A 33 4.56 1.45 2.54
N ALA A 34 3.57 1.55 1.65
CA ALA A 34 2.84 2.79 1.40
C ALA A 34 2.11 3.28 2.66
N THR A 35 1.46 2.38 3.40
CA THR A 35 0.81 2.70 4.68
C THR A 35 1.81 3.25 5.70
N LEU A 36 2.99 2.63 5.81
CA LEU A 36 4.04 3.10 6.72
C LEU A 36 4.56 4.48 6.31
N LEU A 37 4.70 4.75 5.01
CA LEU A 37 5.12 6.05 4.50
C LEU A 37 4.08 7.14 4.80
N GLU A 38 2.79 6.84 4.62
CA GLU A 38 1.70 7.78 4.97
C GLU A 38 1.70 8.12 6.46
N GLN A 39 1.92 7.12 7.33
CA GLN A 39 2.03 7.33 8.78
C GLN A 39 3.24 8.20 9.11
N GLU A 40 4.40 7.95 8.50
CA GLU A 40 5.60 8.74 8.76
C GLU A 40 5.44 10.18 8.27
N ALA A 41 4.80 10.39 7.11
CA ALA A 41 4.46 11.73 6.63
C ALA A 41 3.55 12.49 7.62
N ALA A 42 2.58 11.80 8.23
CA ALA A 42 1.73 12.38 9.27
C ALA A 42 2.50 12.70 10.56
N ASN A 43 3.42 11.82 10.97
CA ASN A 43 4.29 12.06 12.13
C ASN A 43 5.17 13.30 11.92
N VAL A 44 5.81 13.42 10.76
CA VAL A 44 6.65 14.58 10.40
C VAL A 44 5.83 15.86 10.36
N ALA A 45 4.62 15.82 9.80
CA ALA A 45 3.72 16.97 9.78
C ALA A 45 3.29 17.40 11.19
N LEU A 46 3.01 16.45 12.09
CA LEU A 46 2.69 16.72 13.50
C LEU A 46 3.89 17.30 14.27
N GLU A 47 5.11 16.84 13.99
CA GLU A 47 6.30 17.40 14.62
C GLU A 47 6.56 18.83 14.13
N ASN A 48 6.38 19.07 12.83
CA ASN A 48 6.49 20.41 12.27
C ASN A 48 5.38 21.34 12.78
N SER A 49 4.14 20.86 12.96
CA SER A 49 3.04 21.65 13.51
C SER A 49 3.35 22.17 14.92
N LYS A 50 3.90 21.30 15.78
CA LYS A 50 4.36 21.65 17.14
C LYS A 50 5.48 22.70 17.12
N ARG A 51 6.42 22.61 16.18
CA ARG A 51 7.54 23.56 16.06
C ARG A 51 7.10 24.95 15.62
N TRP A 52 6.06 25.04 14.80
CA TRP A 52 5.60 26.31 14.23
C TRP A 52 4.38 26.90 14.95
N GLY A 53 3.78 26.17 15.91
CA GLY A 53 2.60 26.61 16.64
C GLY A 53 1.34 26.72 15.76
N VAL A 54 1.34 26.05 14.60
CA VAL A 54 0.26 26.04 13.61
C VAL A 54 -0.39 24.67 13.61
N ASP A 55 -1.72 24.62 13.59
CA ASP A 55 -2.49 23.38 13.52
C ASP A 55 -2.37 22.77 12.11
N VAL A 56 -1.86 21.53 12.00
CA VAL A 56 -1.71 20.83 10.72
C VAL A 56 -2.58 19.58 10.75
N GLN A 57 -3.66 19.59 9.97
CA GLN A 57 -4.48 18.41 9.74
C GLN A 57 -3.87 17.58 8.59
N VAL A 58 -3.34 16.40 8.91
CA VAL A 58 -2.96 15.41 7.90
C VAL A 58 -4.02 14.32 7.84
N ALA A 59 -4.71 14.23 6.70
CA ALA A 59 -5.60 13.12 6.42
C ALA A 59 -4.77 11.89 6.02
N VAL A 60 -4.67 10.91 6.92
CA VAL A 60 -4.10 9.60 6.61
C VAL A 60 -5.21 8.73 6.05
N ARG A 61 -4.96 8.06 4.91
CA ARG A 61 -6.00 7.31 4.20
C ARG A 61 -6.17 5.95 4.89
N ALA A 62 -7.16 5.81 5.79
CA ALA A 62 -7.45 4.50 6.38
C ALA A 62 -8.39 3.68 5.47
N GLY A 63 -7.83 2.70 4.78
CA GLY A 63 -8.58 1.59 4.19
C GLY A 63 -8.69 1.55 2.65
N PRO A 64 -9.12 0.39 2.10
CA PRO A 64 -9.01 0.08 0.67
C PRO A 64 -9.83 0.97 -0.27
N TYR A 65 -10.82 1.73 0.23
CA TYR A 65 -11.75 2.53 -0.58
C TYR A 65 -11.68 4.05 -0.36
N GLY A 66 -10.64 4.56 0.31
CA GLY A 66 -10.36 6.01 0.28
C GLY A 66 -11.27 6.90 1.10
N THR A 67 -11.97 6.34 2.07
CA THR A 67 -12.61 7.14 3.12
C THR A 67 -11.50 7.78 3.96
N PRO A 68 -11.52 9.11 4.22
CA PRO A 68 -10.55 9.74 5.09
C PRO A 68 -10.60 9.09 6.47
N GLY A 69 -9.48 8.52 6.91
CA GLY A 69 -9.38 7.85 8.19
C GLY A 69 -9.00 8.84 9.27
N SER A 70 -9.81 8.91 10.33
CA SER A 70 -9.53 9.52 11.64
C SER A 70 -8.74 10.84 11.64
N PHE A 71 -9.44 11.93 11.91
CA PHE A 71 -8.82 13.22 12.23
C PHE A 71 -8.12 13.12 13.60
N ILE A 72 -6.81 13.39 13.63
CA ILE A 72 -6.11 13.61 14.91
C ILE A 72 -6.31 15.08 15.28
N GLU A 73 -7.27 15.35 16.17
CA GLU A 73 -7.54 16.68 16.70
C GLU A 73 -6.74 16.87 18.00
N VAL A 74 -5.78 17.80 18.04
CA VAL A 74 -5.00 18.13 19.24
C VAL A 74 -5.42 19.51 19.74
N LYS A 75 -6.21 19.55 20.82
CA LYS A 75 -6.64 20.81 21.46
C LYS A 75 -5.51 21.43 22.28
N LYS A 76 -5.45 22.76 22.24
CA LYS A 76 -4.55 23.62 23.03
C LYS A 76 -4.78 23.48 24.54
#